data_AF-X0ZF78-F1
#
_entry.id   AF-X0ZF78-F1
#
_cell.length_a   1.000
_cell.length_b   1.000
_cell.length_c   1.000
_cell.angle_alpha   90.00
_cell.angle_beta   90.00
_cell.angle_gamma   90.00
#
_symmetry.space_group_name_H-M   'P 1'
#
loop_
_entity.id
_entity.type
_entity.pdbx_description
1 polymer ?
#
loop_
_entity_poly.entity_id
_entity_poly.type
_entity_poly.pdbx_seq_one_letter_code
_entity_poly.pdbx_strand_id
1 'polypeptide(L)'
;AELLAPPLGGAGLACPDTPGLSNIDFLLDELSKRGIAQLLVEGGPTVIASFLKEQLADEICVYIAPKILGGSGSVDISKPMAELTTTFDLHYVDIKRFGDDVRLTALS
;
A
#
# COMPACT_ATOMS: atom_id res chain seq x y z
N ALA A 1 -0.24 8.67 3.12
CA ALA A 1 0.21 7.39 3.68
C ALA A 1 0.03 7.50 5.18
N GLU A 2 -1.02 6.87 5.70
CA GLU A 2 -1.18 6.77 7.16
C GLU A 2 -0.45 5.48 7.55
N LEU A 3 0.69 5.65 8.20
CA LEU A 3 1.53 4.55 8.67
C LEU A 3 0.87 4.00 9.93
N LEU A 4 0.15 2.89 9.83
CA LEU A 4 -0.39 2.19 11.01
C LEU A 4 0.75 1.45 11.71
N ALA A 5 1.40 2.14 12.65
CA ALA A 5 2.11 1.52 13.77
C ALA A 5 1.09 1.17 14.88
N PRO A 6 1.35 0.15 15.73
CA PRO A 6 0.44 -0.23 16.82
C PRO A 6 0.22 0.94 17.80
N PRO A 7 -0.84 0.90 18.63
CA PRO A 7 -1.46 2.09 19.17
C PRO A 7 -0.54 2.71 20.22
N LEU A 8 0.12 3.83 19.89
CA LEU A 8 0.57 4.92 20.77
C LEU A 8 1.39 5.91 19.91
N GLY A 9 0.74 6.97 19.40
CA GLY A 9 1.39 8.17 18.88
C GLY A 9 1.86 8.10 17.42
N GLY A 10 1.06 8.63 16.50
CA GLY A 10 1.48 8.85 15.11
C GLY A 10 2.62 9.86 15.03
N ALA A 11 3.86 9.37 14.93
CA ALA A 11 5.04 10.19 14.71
C ALA A 11 5.24 10.40 13.20
N GLY A 12 4.92 11.59 12.71
CA GLY A 12 5.18 11.96 11.31
C GLY A 12 6.67 11.98 10.99
N LEU A 13 7.03 11.48 9.80
CA LEU A 13 8.35 11.61 9.20
C LEU A 13 8.27 12.67 8.10
N ALA A 14 9.09 13.71 8.20
CA ALA A 14 9.20 14.74 7.18
C ALA A 14 10.43 14.44 6.30
N CYS A 15 10.19 14.28 4.99
CA CYS A 15 11.26 14.17 4.02
C CYS A 15 11.86 15.57 3.76
N PRO A 16 13.19 15.74 3.80
CA PRO A 16 13.83 17.03 3.56
C PRO A 16 13.80 17.49 2.08
N ASP A 17 13.42 16.61 1.15
CA ASP A 17 13.46 16.87 -0.30
C ASP A 17 12.20 17.55 -0.88
N THR A 18 12.36 18.06 -2.11
CA THR A 18 11.43 18.85 -2.94
C THR A 18 9.94 18.48 -2.77
N PRO A 19 9.04 19.46 -2.56
CA PRO A 19 7.60 19.20 -2.43
C PRO A 19 7.05 18.48 -3.67
N GLY A 20 6.40 17.33 -3.44
CA GLY A 20 5.61 16.62 -4.46
C GLY A 20 6.11 15.22 -4.85
N LEU A 21 7.30 14.79 -4.39
CA LEU A 21 7.79 13.42 -4.59
C LEU A 21 8.04 12.77 -3.23
N SER A 22 7.42 11.61 -3.02
CA SER A 22 7.65 10.80 -1.82
C SER A 22 8.96 10.05 -2.03
N ASN A 23 10.02 10.42 -1.31
CA ASN A 23 11.28 9.67 -1.31
C ASN A 23 11.09 8.43 -0.43
N ILE A 24 10.67 7.31 -1.04
CA ILE A 24 10.36 6.07 -0.30
C ILE A 24 11.63 5.48 0.31
N ASP A 25 12.75 5.52 -0.40
CA ASP A 25 14.05 5.06 0.13
C ASP A 25 14.41 5.77 1.44
N PHE A 26 14.31 7.10 1.47
CA PHE A 26 14.54 7.88 2.69
C PHE A 26 13.58 7.48 3.82
N LEU A 27 12.30 7.28 3.50
CA LEU A 27 11.30 6.85 4.48
C LEU A 27 11.69 5.49 5.07
N LEU A 28 12.02 4.50 4.23
CA LEU A 28 12.39 3.15 4.67
C LEU A 28 13.68 3.15 5.50
N ASP A 29 14.67 3.95 5.12
CA ASP A 29 15.91 4.11 5.90
C ASP A 29 15.64 4.68 7.30
N GLU A 30 14.78 5.70 7.40
CA GLU A 30 14.42 6.29 8.70
C GLU A 30 13.58 5.35 9.56
N LEU A 31 12.67 4.58 8.96
CA LEU A 31 11.90 3.55 9.66
C LEU A 31 12.83 2.43 10.17
N SER A 32 13.79 2.01 9.36
CA SER A 32 14.81 1.02 9.73
C SER A 32 15.67 1.49 10.91
N LYS A 33 16.14 2.75 10.91
CA LYS A 33 16.88 3.35 12.05
C LYS A 33 16.07 3.37 13.34
N ARG A 34 14.74 3.41 13.25
CA ARG A 34 13.81 3.34 14.40
C ARG A 34 13.49 1.91 14.84
N GLY A 35 14.07 0.90 14.18
CA GLY A 35 13.83 -0.52 14.48
C GLY A 35 12.50 -1.05 13.96
N ILE A 36 11.86 -0.36 13.01
CA ILE A 36 10.60 -0.79 12.42
C ILE A 36 10.91 -1.80 11.31
N ALA A 37 10.54 -3.06 11.54
CA ALA A 37 10.83 -4.16 10.62
C ALA A 37 9.67 -4.49 9.67
N GLN A 38 8.46 -3.99 9.96
CA GLN A 38 7.26 -4.24 9.16
C GLN A 38 6.49 -2.94 8.97
N LEU A 39 6.06 -2.71 7.74
CA LEU A 39 5.33 -1.52 7.34
C LEU A 39 4.01 -1.92 6.68
N LEU A 40 2.89 -1.50 7.27
CA LEU A 40 1.60 -1.57 6.61
C LEU A 40 1.39 -0.32 5.77
N VAL A 41 1.35 -0.49 4.44
CA VAL A 41 1.15 0.62 3.50
C VAL A 41 -0.33 0.73 3.15
N GLU A 42 -0.98 1.76 3.68
CA GLU A 42 -2.35 2.13 3.32
C GLU A 42 -2.40 3.53 2.70
N GLY A 43 -3.33 3.71 1.76
CA GLY A 43 -3.56 5.00 1.12
C GLY A 43 -4.29 4.89 -0.21
N GLY A 44 -4.31 6.01 -0.93
CA GLY A 44 -4.89 6.08 -2.26
C GLY A 44 -4.00 5.45 -3.34
N PRO A 45 -4.51 5.37 -4.58
CA PRO A 45 -3.84 4.79 -5.74
C PRO A 45 -2.39 5.21 -5.94
N THR A 46 -2.07 6.49 -5.72
CA THR A 46 -0.73 7.03 -5.92
C THR A 46 0.30 6.42 -4.97
N VAL A 47 -0.05 6.24 -3.69
CA VAL A 47 0.84 5.66 -2.68
C VAL A 47 1.05 4.17 -2.96
N ILE A 48 -0.03 3.45 -3.25
CA ILE A 48 0.05 2.02 -3.56
C ILE A 48 0.90 1.81 -4.82
N ALA A 49 0.68 2.62 -5.85
CA ALA A 49 1.44 2.53 -7.10
C ALA A 49 2.94 2.82 -6.94
N SER A 50 3.32 3.76 -6.07
CA SER A 50 4.74 4.07 -5.86
C SER A 50 5.49 2.90 -5.22
N PHE A 51 4.90 2.23 -4.22
CA PHE A 51 5.49 1.03 -3.61
C PHE A 51 5.57 -0.15 -4.57
N LEU A 52 4.52 -0.37 -5.37
CA LEU A 52 4.53 -1.41 -6.39
C LEU A 52 5.59 -1.11 -7.45
N LYS A 53 5.65 0.11 -7.99
CA LYS A 53 6.62 0.50 -9.03
C LYS A 53 8.07 0.28 -8.60
N GLU A 54 8.38 0.48 -7.32
CA GLU A 54 9.71 0.28 -6.75
C GLU A 54 9.97 -1.16 -6.27
N GLN A 55 8.99 -2.07 -6.41
CA GLN A 55 9.06 -3.48 -5.97
C GLN A 55 9.34 -3.63 -4.46
N LEU A 56 8.71 -2.77 -3.66
CA LEU A 56 8.91 -2.68 -2.20
C LEU A 56 7.77 -3.32 -1.40
N ALA A 57 6.93 -4.14 -2.02
CA ALA A 57 5.77 -4.75 -1.40
C ALA A 57 5.91 -6.27 -1.34
N ASP A 58 6.27 -6.81 -0.17
CA ASP A 58 6.45 -8.26 0.03
C ASP A 58 5.12 -9.05 0.13
N GLU A 59 4.06 -8.41 0.63
CA GLU A 59 2.73 -9.00 0.78
C GLU A 59 1.65 -8.02 0.32
N ILE A 60 0.68 -8.51 -0.46
CA ILE A 60 -0.49 -7.76 -0.91
C ILE A 60 -1.74 -8.30 -0.21
N CYS A 61 -2.51 -7.40 0.40
CA CYS A 61 -3.81 -7.68 1.00
C CYS A 61 -4.91 -6.91 0.28
N VAL A 62 -5.85 -7.60 -0.38
CA VAL A 62 -7.00 -7.00 -1.07
C VAL A 62 -8.29 -7.36 -0.36
N TYR A 63 -9.09 -6.36 -0.02
CA TYR A 63 -10.43 -6.53 0.55
C TYR A 63 -11.50 -6.17 -0.47
N ILE A 64 -12.47 -7.05 -0.66
CA ILE A 64 -13.56 -6.91 -1.61
C ILE A 64 -14.88 -7.03 -0.85
N ALA A 65 -15.64 -5.94 -0.80
CA ALA A 65 -16.99 -5.91 -0.25
C ALA A 65 -18.03 -6.18 -1.34
N PRO A 66 -19.18 -6.83 -1.03
CA PRO A 66 -20.25 -7.07 -2.00
C PRO A 66 -21.12 -5.81 -2.19
N LYS A 67 -20.49 -4.72 -2.63
CA LYS A 67 -21.12 -3.41 -2.84
C LYS A 67 -20.88 -2.94 -4.27
N ILE A 68 -21.93 -2.42 -4.91
CA ILE A 68 -21.83 -1.78 -6.22
C ILE A 68 -21.75 -0.27 -5.97
N LEU A 69 -20.56 0.29 -6.15
CA LEU A 69 -20.35 1.73 -6.12
C LEU A 69 -20.49 2.24 -7.55
N GLY A 70 -21.53 3.04 -7.83
CA GLY A 70 -21.66 3.74 -9.11
C GLY A 70 -20.49 4.72 -9.35
N GLY A 71 -20.47 5.40 -10.51
CA GLY A 71 -19.31 6.22 -10.92
C GLY A 71 -18.93 7.39 -10.00
N SER A 72 -19.82 7.83 -9.11
CA SER A 72 -19.54 8.89 -8.12
C SER A 72 -18.81 8.38 -6.86
N GLY A 73 -18.65 7.06 -6.69
CA GLY A 73 -18.06 6.44 -5.50
C GLY A 73 -16.74 5.71 -5.73
N SER A 74 -16.20 5.71 -6.95
CA SER A 74 -14.96 4.99 -7.27
C SER A 74 -13.74 5.90 -7.15
N VAL A 75 -12.78 5.48 -6.32
CA VAL A 75 -11.39 5.94 -6.44
C VAL A 75 -10.76 5.19 -7.61
N ASP A 76 -10.39 5.91 -8.67
CA ASP A 76 -9.80 5.31 -9.86
C ASP A 76 -8.33 4.94 -9.63
N ILE A 77 -8.04 3.64 -9.55
CA ILE A 77 -6.69 3.09 -9.43
C ILE A 77 -6.06 2.79 -10.79
N SER A 78 -6.83 2.83 -11.88
CA SER A 78 -6.39 2.34 -13.19
C SER A 78 -5.21 3.13 -13.75
N LYS A 79 -5.23 4.48 -13.65
CA LYS A 79 -4.17 5.32 -14.20
C LYS A 79 -2.82 5.07 -13.52
N PRO A 80 -2.68 5.11 -12.18
CA PRO A 80 -1.41 4.78 -11.52
C PRO A 80 -0.94 3.34 -11.78
N MET A 81 -1.86 2.38 -11.92
CA MET A 81 -1.52 0.99 -12.22
C MET A 81 -1.09 0.78 -13.67
N ALA A 82 -1.65 1.54 -14.62
CA ALA A 82 -1.28 1.45 -16.04
C ALA A 82 0.17 1.89 -16.30
N GLU A 83 0.78 2.64 -15.38
CA GLU A 83 2.18 3.05 -15.45
C GLU A 83 3.14 1.98 -14.92
N LEU A 84 2.64 0.87 -14.34
CA LEU A 84 3.45 -0.27 -13.96
C LEU A 84 3.88 -1.04 -15.22
N THR A 85 5.17 -0.94 -15.55
CA THR A 85 5.76 -1.61 -16.72
C THR A 85 6.22 -3.04 -16.44
N THR A 86 6.25 -3.43 -15.16
CA THR A 86 6.65 -4.75 -14.67
C THR A 86 5.43 -5.57 -14.29
N THR A 87 5.49 -6.87 -14.57
CA THR A 87 4.48 -7.83 -14.08
C THR A 87 4.81 -8.19 -12.64
N PHE A 88 3.78 -8.25 -11.78
CA PHE A 88 3.89 -8.75 -10.41
C PHE A 88 3.31 -10.15 -10.38
N ASP A 89 4.17 -11.14 -10.21
CA ASP A 89 3.72 -12.49 -9.92
C ASP A 89 3.33 -12.55 -8.45
N LEU A 90 2.21 -13.20 -8.16
CA LEU A 90 1.73 -13.37 -6.80
C LEU A 90 1.65 -14.85 -6.48
N HIS A 91 2.22 -15.21 -5.34
CA HIS A 91 2.37 -16.57 -4.87
C HIS A 91 1.67 -16.76 -3.53
N TYR A 92 1.44 -18.04 -3.18
CA TYR A 92 0.85 -18.43 -1.90
C TYR A 92 -0.48 -17.73 -1.59
N VAL A 93 -1.36 -17.65 -2.58
CA VAL A 93 -2.66 -16.96 -2.46
C VAL A 93 -3.54 -17.64 -1.41
N ASP A 94 -3.97 -16.88 -0.40
CA ASP A 94 -4.95 -17.26 0.61
C ASP A 94 -6.21 -16.39 0.49
N ILE A 95 -7.38 -17.01 0.53
CA ILE A 95 -8.67 -16.33 0.40
C ILE A 95 -9.52 -16.66 1.62
N LYS A 96 -9.92 -15.62 2.35
CA LYS A 96 -10.72 -15.75 3.58
C LYS A 96 -11.95 -14.84 3.52
N ARG A 97 -13.06 -15.32 4.09
CA ARG A 97 -14.28 -14.51 4.27
C ARG A 97 -14.26 -13.80 5.62
N PHE A 98 -14.68 -12.55 5.63
CA PHE A 98 -14.86 -11.72 6.82
C PHE A 98 -16.27 -11.14 6.80
N GLY A 99 -17.21 -11.85 7.41
CA GLY A 99 -18.63 -11.58 7.20
C GLY A 99 -19.01 -11.76 5.73
N ASP A 100 -19.55 -10.71 5.12
CA ASP A 100 -19.91 -10.70 3.71
C ASP A 100 -18.76 -10.30 2.77
N ASP A 101 -17.65 -9.80 3.33
CA ASP A 101 -16.48 -9.38 2.57
C ASP A 101 -15.51 -10.56 2.34
N VAL A 102 -14.65 -10.41 1.33
CA VAL A 102 -13.59 -11.35 0.99
C VAL A 102 -12.24 -10.65 1.10
N ARG A 103 -11.27 -11.31 1.74
CA ARG A 103 -9.87 -10.91 1.75
C ARG A 103 -9.06 -11.89 0.93
N LEU A 104 -8.26 -11.36 0.02
CA LEU A 104 -7.18 -12.07 -0.67
C LEU A 104 -5.84 -11.60 -0.11
N THR A 105 -4.96 -12.52 0.24
CA THR A 105 -3.57 -12.24 0.61
C THR A 105 -2.63 -13.03 -0.26
N ALA A 106 -1.54 -12.42 -0.71
CA ALA A 106 -0.53 -13.09 -1.53
C ALA A 106 0.85 -12.45 -1.34
N LEU A 107 1.90 -13.23 -1.57
CA LEU A 107 3.30 -12.76 -1.54
C LEU A 107 3.77 -12.42 -2.95
N SER A 108 4.55 -11.34 -3.11
CA SER A 108 5.19 -10.97 -4.38
C SER A 108 6.42 -11.81 -4.69
#